data_AF-A0A7W3J186-F1
#
_entry.id   AF-A0A7W3J186-F1
#
_cell.length_a   1.000
_cell.length_b   1.000
_cell.length_c   1.000
_cell.angle_alpha   90.00
_cell.angle_beta   90.00
_cell.angle_gamma   90.00
#
_symmetry.space_group_name_H-M   'P 1'
#
loop_
_entity.id
_entity.type
_entity.pdbx_description
1 polymer ?
#
loop_
_entity_poly.entity_id
_entity_poly.type
_entity_poly.pdbx_seq_one_letter_code
_entity_poly.pdbx_strand_id
1 'polypeptide(L)'
;MSGRASGARAAAALLTAGLMAAGLALPVPVGAHAAGKPHRPPEVLLRSVGDSGVREADVRLRRADFHDTTDGADGERRTQRLRTSSYRLAGLTWRGDGSSLMMRNRAGSGWSAWHPMPALSDLPSADSPDASATSGTEPLWVGGSDAVQIGLRGPIPQRLTLVLIDPGRRKSDSAEPEPTNRTGHHHWKHAPRPPIRLRKAWGAVDSWRNGGPWYVRTIQQVHIHHTVTANRYSRADVPALIRGMYRYHTHNLGWSDIGYNFLVDRFGRIWEGRKGGAGLPVQGAHTLGFNETSTGIAAIGNFELVKPSQRMLTAIVRLASWKLDKYHRDVPHWAHVFSHGSDRFRWGRTVVLPRIDGHRDTNQTACPGRRLYAKLPGIRRRATIRVRHY
;
A
#
# COMPACT_ATOMS: atom_id res chain seq x y z
N MET A 1 -55.96 -55.44 -51.87
CA MET A 1 -54.51 -55.41 -51.58
C MET A 1 -54.34 -55.84 -50.12
N SER A 2 -54.40 -57.12 -49.78
CA SER A 2 -53.39 -58.21 -49.91
C SER A 2 -52.12 -58.01 -49.07
N GLY A 3 -51.94 -58.87 -48.07
CA GLY A 3 -50.66 -59.18 -47.40
C GLY A 3 -50.77 -59.23 -45.86
N ARG A 4 -51.39 -60.26 -45.25
CA ARG A 4 -50.77 -61.52 -44.72
C ARG A 4 -49.74 -61.28 -43.59
N ALA A 5 -50.04 -61.59 -42.32
CA ALA A 5 -50.03 -62.92 -41.64
C ALA A 5 -48.59 -63.47 -41.44
N SER A 6 -48.09 -63.68 -40.21
CA SER A 6 -48.19 -64.94 -39.42
C SER A 6 -47.66 -64.68 -37.98
N GLY A 7 -48.21 -65.26 -36.88
CA GLY A 7 -48.05 -66.64 -36.37
C GLY A 7 -46.76 -66.75 -35.52
N ALA A 8 -46.66 -67.29 -34.28
CA ALA A 8 -47.44 -68.32 -33.59
C ALA A 8 -47.12 -68.41 -32.07
N ARG A 9 -48.13 -68.80 -31.27
CA ARG A 9 -48.20 -69.87 -30.23
C ARG A 9 -46.98 -70.12 -29.30
N ALA A 10 -47.09 -69.89 -27.99
CA ALA A 10 -47.64 -70.77 -26.93
C ALA A 10 -46.74 -71.95 -26.51
N ALA A 11 -46.29 -71.96 -25.25
CA ALA A 11 -46.10 -73.18 -24.44
C ALA A 11 -45.91 -72.81 -22.96
N ALA A 12 -46.78 -73.36 -22.10
CA ALA A 12 -46.56 -73.47 -20.67
C ALA A 12 -45.87 -74.81 -20.37
N ALA A 13 -44.93 -74.83 -19.41
CA ALA A 13 -44.53 -76.04 -18.71
C ALA A 13 -43.95 -75.68 -17.33
N LEU A 14 -44.57 -76.24 -16.29
CA LEU A 14 -44.05 -76.29 -14.93
C LEU A 14 -42.75 -77.09 -14.87
N LEU A 15 -41.85 -76.70 -13.97
CA LEU A 15 -40.94 -77.62 -13.29
C LEU A 15 -40.56 -77.07 -11.90
N THR A 16 -41.06 -77.77 -10.89
CA THR A 16 -40.66 -77.73 -9.48
C THR A 16 -39.22 -78.21 -9.30
N ALA A 17 -38.40 -77.53 -8.49
CA ALA A 17 -37.37 -78.16 -7.66
C ALA A 17 -36.67 -77.16 -6.71
N GLY A 18 -36.57 -77.54 -5.44
CA GLY A 18 -35.35 -77.36 -4.65
C GLY A 18 -35.29 -76.15 -3.69
N LEU A 19 -35.75 -76.33 -2.45
CA LEU A 19 -35.23 -75.57 -1.33
C LEU A 19 -33.75 -75.94 -1.10
N MET A 20 -32.85 -74.98 -1.22
CA MET A 20 -31.48 -75.03 -0.66
C MET A 20 -31.34 -73.82 0.26
N ALA A 21 -31.23 -74.07 1.55
CA ALA A 21 -30.95 -73.07 2.56
C ALA A 21 -29.49 -72.61 2.46
N ALA A 22 -29.26 -71.39 1.99
CA ALA A 22 -27.97 -70.71 2.08
C ALA A 22 -27.98 -69.79 3.30
N GLY A 23 -27.17 -70.11 4.31
CA GLY A 23 -26.97 -69.25 5.47
C GLY A 23 -26.31 -67.93 5.06
N LEU A 24 -26.98 -66.80 5.30
CA LEU A 24 -26.37 -65.48 5.21
C LEU A 24 -25.39 -65.29 6.37
N ALA A 25 -24.10 -65.30 6.07
CA ALA A 25 -23.09 -64.70 6.94
C ALA A 25 -23.23 -63.17 6.85
N LEU A 26 -23.63 -62.53 7.95
CA LEU A 26 -23.63 -61.07 8.08
C LEU A 26 -22.18 -60.56 8.12
N PRO A 27 -21.81 -59.53 7.34
CA PRO A 27 -20.50 -58.92 7.46
C PRO A 27 -20.40 -58.16 8.78
N VAL A 28 -19.37 -58.49 9.57
CA VAL A 28 -18.97 -57.72 10.75
C VAL A 28 -18.60 -56.30 10.31
N PRO A 29 -19.16 -55.23 10.90
CA PRO A 29 -18.81 -53.87 10.50
C PRO A 29 -17.37 -53.58 10.92
N VAL A 30 -16.49 -53.45 9.93
CA VAL A 30 -15.16 -52.87 10.12
C VAL A 30 -15.38 -51.46 10.63
N GLY A 31 -14.90 -51.19 11.85
CA GLY A 31 -15.06 -49.92 12.54
C GLY A 31 -14.66 -48.76 11.63
N ALA A 32 -15.62 -47.88 11.36
CA ALA A 32 -15.39 -46.61 10.71
C ALA A 32 -14.32 -45.86 11.52
N HIS A 33 -13.11 -45.77 10.96
CA HIS A 33 -12.11 -44.84 11.45
C HIS A 33 -12.76 -43.46 11.43
N ALA A 34 -12.93 -42.86 12.61
CA ALA A 34 -13.40 -41.50 12.73
C ALA A 34 -12.54 -40.62 11.80
N ALA A 35 -13.15 -40.13 10.72
CA ALA A 35 -12.52 -39.16 9.85
C ALA A 35 -12.16 -37.96 10.73
N GLY A 36 -10.87 -37.81 11.04
CA GLY A 36 -10.36 -36.69 11.81
C GLY A 36 -10.92 -35.41 11.19
N LYS A 37 -11.47 -34.51 12.03
CA LYS A 37 -11.97 -33.21 11.58
C LYS A 37 -10.96 -32.62 10.59
N PRO A 38 -11.36 -32.17 9.39
CA PRO A 38 -10.41 -31.64 8.41
C PRO A 38 -9.57 -30.59 9.11
N HIS A 39 -8.26 -30.84 9.18
CA HIS A 39 -7.31 -29.99 9.89
C HIS A 39 -7.30 -28.66 9.15
N ARG A 40 -8.14 -27.70 9.60
CA ARG A 40 -8.12 -26.35 9.03
C ARG A 40 -6.71 -25.80 9.29
N PRO A 41 -6.01 -25.30 8.26
CA PRO A 41 -4.74 -24.64 8.49
C PRO A 41 -4.95 -23.49 9.49
N PRO A 42 -4.00 -23.27 10.41
CA PRO A 42 -4.14 -22.27 11.46
C PRO A 42 -4.35 -20.87 10.86
N GLU A 43 -5.29 -20.13 11.43
CA GLU A 43 -5.60 -18.77 11.04
C GLU A 43 -4.57 -17.79 11.62
N VAL A 44 -4.11 -16.84 10.80
CA VAL A 44 -3.23 -15.75 11.25
C VAL A 44 -4.06 -14.70 11.99
N LEU A 45 -3.88 -14.63 13.31
CA LEU A 45 -4.60 -13.67 14.15
C LEU A 45 -3.79 -12.38 14.31
N LEU A 46 -4.42 -11.24 13.97
CA LEU A 46 -3.86 -9.92 14.20
C LEU A 46 -4.07 -9.53 15.67
N ARG A 47 -2.99 -9.11 16.33
CA ARG A 47 -2.94 -8.75 17.76
C ARG A 47 -2.92 -7.24 17.94
N SER A 48 -3.56 -6.75 19.01
CA SER A 48 -3.55 -5.33 19.35
C SER A 48 -2.15 -4.82 19.68
N VAL A 49 -1.83 -3.63 19.17
CA VAL A 49 -0.56 -2.91 19.42
C VAL A 49 -0.78 -1.87 20.51
N GLY A 50 -0.61 -2.28 21.78
CA GLY A 50 -0.95 -1.45 22.94
C GLY A 50 -2.36 -0.87 22.83
N ASP A 51 -2.53 0.38 23.25
CA ASP A 51 -3.82 1.09 23.23
C ASP A 51 -4.06 1.90 21.94
N SER A 52 -3.27 1.66 20.90
CA SER A 52 -3.33 2.44 19.65
C SER A 52 -4.62 2.20 18.84
N GLY A 53 -5.36 1.13 19.14
CA GLY A 53 -6.48 0.64 18.32
C GLY A 53 -6.05 0.02 16.98
N VAL A 54 -4.74 -0.14 16.76
CA VAL A 54 -4.17 -0.86 15.62
C VAL A 54 -3.94 -2.31 16.01
N ARG A 55 -4.23 -3.22 15.07
CA ARG A 55 -3.90 -4.64 15.18
C ARG A 55 -2.96 -5.04 14.06
N GLU A 56 -2.09 -6.01 14.32
CA GLU A 56 -1.11 -6.46 13.33
C GLU A 56 -0.72 -7.93 13.44
N ALA A 57 -0.14 -8.45 12.36
CA ALA A 57 0.53 -9.73 12.33
C ALA A 57 1.70 -9.69 11.35
N ASP A 58 2.86 -10.14 11.82
CA ASP A 58 4.06 -10.32 11.01
C ASP A 58 4.29 -11.82 10.78
N VAL A 59 4.17 -12.25 9.52
CA VAL A 59 4.27 -13.66 9.12
C VAL A 59 5.58 -13.87 8.37
N ARG A 60 6.52 -14.58 8.99
CA ARG A 60 7.81 -14.92 8.38
C ARG A 60 7.62 -15.97 7.29
N LEU A 61 7.89 -15.61 6.04
CA LEU A 61 7.80 -16.52 4.89
C LEU A 61 9.16 -17.19 4.61
N ARG A 62 9.16 -18.51 4.54
CA ARG A 62 10.32 -19.39 4.34
C ARG A 62 10.18 -20.20 3.05
N ARG A 63 11.24 -20.89 2.65
CA ARG A 63 11.25 -21.76 1.46
C ARG A 63 10.13 -22.80 1.45
N ALA A 64 9.86 -23.42 2.60
CA ALA A 64 8.81 -24.43 2.73
C ALA A 64 7.39 -23.88 2.52
N ASP A 65 7.19 -22.57 2.64
CA ASP A 65 5.86 -21.95 2.47
C ASP A 65 5.50 -21.75 1.00
N PHE A 66 6.48 -21.84 0.08
CA PHE A 66 6.30 -21.60 -1.34
C PHE A 66 6.24 -22.90 -2.14
N HIS A 67 5.20 -23.03 -2.96
CA HIS A 67 4.99 -24.17 -3.84
C HIS A 67 4.99 -23.73 -5.30
N ASP A 68 5.53 -24.58 -6.18
CA ASP A 68 5.44 -24.36 -7.63
C ASP A 68 3.99 -24.38 -8.07
N THR A 69 3.68 -23.60 -9.10
CA THR A 69 2.32 -23.42 -9.60
C THR A 69 2.24 -23.92 -11.04
N THR A 70 1.18 -24.66 -11.37
CA THR A 70 0.94 -25.19 -12.73
C THR A 70 0.12 -24.23 -13.62
N ASP A 71 -0.45 -23.19 -13.02
CA ASP A 71 -1.37 -22.21 -13.63
C ASP A 71 -0.84 -20.76 -13.57
N GLY A 72 0.46 -20.58 -13.37
CA GLY A 72 1.14 -19.28 -13.31
C GLY A 72 2.18 -19.15 -14.42
N ALA A 73 2.95 -18.06 -14.42
CA ALA A 73 4.08 -17.98 -15.34
C ALA A 73 5.20 -18.91 -14.88
N ASP A 74 6.06 -19.32 -15.81
CA ASP A 74 7.19 -20.18 -15.53
C ASP A 74 8.06 -19.64 -14.37
N GLY A 75 8.38 -20.53 -13.43
CA GLY A 75 9.16 -20.21 -12.24
C GLY A 75 8.41 -19.41 -11.16
N GLU A 76 7.10 -19.19 -11.30
CA GLU A 76 6.28 -18.59 -10.25
C GLU A 76 6.00 -19.58 -9.12
N ARG A 77 6.25 -19.14 -7.89
CA ARG A 77 5.94 -19.88 -6.68
C ARG A 77 4.95 -19.11 -5.82
N ARG A 78 4.07 -19.81 -5.13
CA ARG A 78 3.00 -19.20 -4.34
C ARG A 78 2.94 -19.79 -2.95
N THR A 79 2.59 -18.95 -1.98
CA THR A 79 2.21 -19.44 -0.65
C THR A 79 0.89 -20.21 -0.72
N GLN A 80 0.60 -21.00 0.32
CA GLN A 80 -0.80 -21.38 0.56
C GLN A 80 -1.67 -20.13 0.76
N ARG A 81 -2.99 -20.30 0.62
CA ARG A 81 -3.97 -19.26 0.93
C ARG A 81 -4.04 -19.09 2.45
N LEU A 82 -3.37 -18.08 2.97
CA LEU A 82 -3.32 -17.82 4.40
C LEU A 82 -4.64 -17.16 4.83
N ARG A 83 -5.40 -17.83 5.69
CA ARG A 83 -6.56 -17.23 6.35
C ARG A 83 -6.09 -16.32 7.47
N THR A 84 -6.78 -15.20 7.65
CA THR A 84 -6.42 -14.21 8.65
C THR A 84 -7.67 -13.66 9.33
N SER A 85 -7.50 -13.17 10.55
CA SER A 85 -8.46 -12.19 11.07
C SER A 85 -8.45 -10.92 10.18
N SER A 86 -9.46 -10.06 10.30
CA SER A 86 -9.60 -8.94 9.36
C SER A 86 -8.39 -7.99 9.38
N TYR A 87 -7.84 -7.71 8.19
CA TYR A 87 -6.80 -6.70 7.95
C TYR A 87 -7.24 -5.74 6.85
N ARG A 88 -6.57 -4.58 6.75
CA ARG A 88 -6.89 -3.55 5.74
C ARG A 88 -5.70 -3.06 4.95
N LEU A 89 -4.49 -3.30 5.46
CA LEU A 89 -3.24 -2.89 4.88
C LEU A 89 -2.27 -4.07 4.90
N ALA A 90 -1.50 -4.27 3.83
CA ALA A 90 -0.49 -5.31 3.75
C ALA A 90 0.79 -4.82 3.08
N GLY A 91 1.94 -5.24 3.59
CA GLY A 91 3.25 -4.96 3.02
C GLY A 91 4.16 -6.18 3.12
N LEU A 92 5.31 -6.11 2.44
CA LEU A 92 6.34 -7.14 2.52
C LEU A 92 7.66 -6.47 2.89
N THR A 93 8.39 -7.04 3.85
CA THR A 93 9.74 -6.59 4.24
C THR A 93 10.76 -7.71 4.12
N TRP A 94 12.03 -7.39 3.89
CA TRP A 94 13.13 -8.35 3.79
C TRP A 94 14.48 -7.68 4.09
N ARG A 95 15.57 -8.46 4.02
CA ARG A 95 16.96 -7.97 4.05
C ARG A 95 17.69 -8.39 2.78
N GLY A 96 18.61 -7.54 2.33
CA GLY A 96 19.39 -7.75 1.11
C GLY A 96 18.56 -7.62 -0.16
N ASP A 97 18.93 -8.37 -1.19
CA ASP A 97 18.30 -8.28 -2.50
C ASP A 97 16.84 -8.75 -2.49
N GLY A 98 16.02 -8.03 -3.24
CA GLY A 98 14.60 -8.33 -3.40
C GLY A 98 14.33 -9.39 -4.46
N SER A 99 13.06 -9.63 -4.70
CA SER A 99 12.56 -10.48 -5.79
C SER A 99 11.24 -9.94 -6.30
N SER A 100 10.75 -10.47 -7.42
CA SER A 100 9.46 -10.03 -7.95
C SER A 100 8.35 -10.61 -7.07
N LEU A 101 7.71 -9.74 -6.29
CA LEU A 101 6.67 -10.09 -5.33
C LEU A 101 5.30 -9.66 -5.86
N MET A 102 4.34 -10.55 -5.71
CA MET A 102 2.93 -10.33 -6.05
C MET A 102 2.07 -10.65 -4.84
N MET A 103 0.93 -9.98 -4.70
CA MET A 103 -0.03 -10.25 -3.65
C MET A 103 -1.44 -10.30 -4.22
N ARG A 104 -2.27 -11.21 -3.71
CA ARG A 104 -3.72 -11.09 -3.80
C ARG A 104 -4.36 -11.26 -2.44
N ASN A 105 -5.53 -10.65 -2.26
CA ASN A 105 -6.28 -10.71 -1.02
C ASN A 105 -7.70 -11.23 -1.27
N ARG A 106 -8.33 -11.79 -0.24
CA ARG A 106 -9.75 -12.14 -0.25
C ARG A 106 -10.56 -11.13 0.55
N ALA A 107 -11.68 -10.71 0.00
CA ALA A 107 -12.69 -9.92 0.69
C ALA A 107 -14.07 -10.56 0.43
N GLY A 108 -14.78 -10.92 1.50
CA GLY A 108 -15.98 -11.74 1.38
C GLY A 108 -15.67 -13.10 0.77
N SER A 109 -16.41 -13.51 -0.27
CA SER A 109 -16.19 -14.79 -0.96
C SER A 109 -15.15 -14.73 -2.08
N GLY A 110 -14.72 -13.54 -2.51
CA GLY A 110 -13.93 -13.35 -3.74
C GLY A 110 -12.45 -13.01 -3.50
N TRP A 111 -11.58 -13.55 -4.33
CA TRP A 111 -10.16 -13.17 -4.42
C TRP A 111 -9.98 -12.01 -5.41
N SER A 112 -9.07 -11.09 -5.08
CA SER A 112 -8.62 -10.07 -6.03
C SER A 112 -7.82 -10.69 -7.16
N ALA A 113 -7.65 -9.92 -8.24
CA ALA A 113 -6.53 -10.14 -9.16
C ALA A 113 -5.19 -10.00 -8.41
N TRP A 114 -4.13 -10.55 -9.00
CA TRP A 114 -2.78 -10.36 -8.50
C TRP A 114 -2.32 -8.91 -8.67
N HIS A 115 -1.74 -8.37 -7.60
CA HIS A 115 -1.17 -7.03 -7.54
C HIS A 115 0.34 -7.12 -7.41
N PRO A 116 1.12 -6.41 -8.24
CA PRO A 116 2.56 -6.30 -8.03
C PRO A 116 2.85 -5.54 -6.75
N MET A 117 3.85 -6.00 -6.01
CA MET A 117 4.33 -5.43 -4.76
C MET A 117 5.76 -4.92 -4.98
N PRO A 118 5.93 -3.78 -5.68
CA PRO A 118 7.25 -3.27 -6.01
C PRO A 118 8.03 -2.89 -4.76
N ALA A 119 9.33 -3.16 -4.78
CA ALA A 119 10.24 -2.73 -3.73
C ALA A 119 10.35 -1.20 -3.69
N LEU A 120 10.47 -0.67 -2.47
CA LEU A 120 10.96 0.69 -2.23
C LEU A 120 12.43 0.74 -2.64
N SER A 121 12.74 1.51 -3.68
CA SER A 121 14.11 1.75 -4.14
C SER A 121 14.77 2.96 -3.48
N ASP A 122 13.99 3.77 -2.77
CA ASP A 122 14.35 5.06 -2.17
C ASP A 122 14.34 5.00 -0.63
N LEU A 123 14.98 3.98 -0.07
CA LEU A 123 15.16 3.90 1.38
C LEU A 123 15.83 5.18 1.91
N PRO A 124 15.55 5.58 3.17
CA PRO A 124 16.16 6.76 3.75
C PRO A 124 17.69 6.71 3.70
N SER A 125 18.33 7.88 3.62
CA SER A 125 19.79 7.99 3.54
C SER A 125 20.44 7.25 4.72
N ALA A 126 21.55 6.55 4.45
CA ALA A 126 22.21 5.68 5.44
C ALA A 126 22.77 6.45 6.67
N ASP A 127 22.99 7.75 6.52
CA ASP A 127 23.43 8.69 7.55
C ASP A 127 22.26 9.40 8.26
N SER A 128 21.01 9.10 7.88
CA SER A 128 19.81 9.70 8.48
C SER A 128 19.29 8.90 9.67
N PRO A 129 18.51 9.52 10.58
CA PRO A 129 17.81 8.80 11.66
C PRO A 129 16.82 7.73 11.18
N ASP A 130 16.48 7.75 9.90
CA ASP A 130 15.57 6.80 9.27
C ASP A 130 16.32 5.61 8.62
N ALA A 131 17.66 5.58 8.71
CA ALA A 131 18.48 4.52 8.13
C ALA A 131 18.08 3.14 8.67
N SER A 132 17.84 2.20 7.76
CA SER A 132 17.42 0.85 8.10
C SER A 132 17.99 -0.15 7.11
N ALA A 133 18.49 -1.27 7.63
CA ALA A 133 18.91 -2.41 6.83
C ALA A 133 17.71 -3.25 6.31
N THR A 134 16.48 -2.82 6.60
CA THR A 134 15.25 -3.51 6.20
C THR A 134 14.71 -2.87 4.92
N SER A 135 14.68 -3.68 3.86
CA SER A 135 14.00 -3.35 2.61
C SER A 135 12.53 -3.71 2.73
N GLY A 136 11.68 -3.08 1.92
CA GLY A 136 10.26 -3.42 1.89
C GLY A 136 9.52 -2.82 0.71
N THR A 137 8.22 -3.09 0.64
CA THR A 137 7.30 -2.47 -0.32
C THR A 137 6.63 -1.26 0.31
N GLU A 138 6.03 -0.36 -0.47
CA GLU A 138 4.93 0.47 0.04
C GLU A 138 3.78 -0.44 0.50
N PRO A 139 3.05 -0.11 1.57
CA PRO A 139 1.96 -0.94 2.04
C PRO A 139 0.68 -0.72 1.20
N LEU A 140 0.09 -1.81 0.74
CA LEU A 140 -1.12 -1.83 -0.07
C LEU A 140 -2.38 -1.81 0.80
N TRP A 141 -3.23 -0.80 0.60
CA TRP A 141 -4.57 -0.74 1.17
C TRP A 141 -5.49 -1.68 0.40
N VAL A 142 -5.97 -2.72 1.05
CA VAL A 142 -6.82 -3.74 0.41
C VAL A 142 -8.29 -3.60 0.81
N GLY A 143 -8.60 -2.76 1.81
CA GLY A 143 -9.91 -2.75 2.46
C GLY A 143 -10.09 -3.98 3.36
N GLY A 144 -11.27 -4.17 3.97
CA GLY A 144 -11.52 -5.30 4.86
C GLY A 144 -11.30 -6.64 4.15
N SER A 145 -10.23 -7.35 4.52
CA SER A 145 -9.80 -8.62 3.93
C SER A 145 -9.55 -9.66 5.01
N ASP A 146 -9.71 -10.94 4.68
CA ASP A 146 -9.65 -12.06 5.64
C ASP A 146 -8.79 -13.25 5.14
N ALA A 147 -8.14 -13.09 3.99
CA ALA A 147 -7.12 -14.00 3.52
C ALA A 147 -6.17 -13.30 2.55
N VAL A 148 -4.96 -13.85 2.46
CA VAL A 148 -3.86 -13.33 1.64
C VAL A 148 -3.10 -14.46 0.99
N GLN A 149 -2.56 -14.20 -0.19
CA GLN A 149 -1.62 -15.10 -0.85
C GLN A 149 -0.50 -14.29 -1.51
N ILE A 150 0.73 -14.78 -1.37
CA ILE A 150 1.93 -14.14 -1.91
C ILE A 150 2.45 -15.00 -3.05
N GLY A 151 2.74 -14.34 -4.18
CA GLY A 151 3.43 -14.90 -5.33
C GLY A 151 4.84 -14.36 -5.40
N LEU A 152 5.78 -15.18 -5.86
CA LEU A 152 7.19 -14.88 -5.94
C LEU A 152 7.76 -15.39 -7.26
N ARG A 153 8.58 -14.58 -7.93
CA ARG A 153 9.49 -15.02 -8.99
C ARG A 153 10.92 -14.61 -8.65
N GLY A 154 11.86 -15.52 -8.85
CA GLY A 154 13.26 -15.37 -8.39
C GLY A 154 13.52 -16.01 -7.02
N PRO A 155 14.69 -15.80 -6.41
CA PRO A 155 15.06 -16.37 -5.11
C PRO A 155 14.14 -15.89 -3.98
N ILE A 156 14.13 -16.58 -2.83
CA ILE A 156 13.38 -16.10 -1.67
C ILE A 156 14.26 -15.10 -0.90
N PRO A 157 13.84 -13.84 -0.73
CA PRO A 157 14.61 -12.86 0.01
C PRO A 157 14.89 -13.29 1.46
N GLN A 158 16.05 -12.91 1.98
CA GLN A 158 16.37 -13.14 3.38
C GLN A 158 15.39 -12.35 4.25
N ARG A 159 14.92 -12.93 5.35
CA ARG A 159 13.99 -12.25 6.27
C ARG A 159 12.67 -11.75 5.62
N LEU A 160 12.26 -12.27 4.46
CA LEU A 160 10.93 -12.05 3.88
C LEU A 160 9.80 -12.23 4.91
N THR A 161 9.08 -11.14 5.18
CA THR A 161 8.01 -11.08 6.17
C THR A 161 6.81 -10.41 5.55
N LEU A 162 5.66 -11.08 5.60
CA LEU A 162 4.37 -10.49 5.28
C LEU A 162 3.86 -9.73 6.50
N VAL A 163 3.63 -8.45 6.32
CA VAL A 163 3.11 -7.55 7.34
C VAL A 163 1.63 -7.30 7.06
N LEU A 164 0.76 -7.61 8.01
CA LEU A 164 -0.68 -7.36 7.94
C LEU A 164 -1.07 -6.37 9.03
N ILE A 165 -1.76 -5.29 8.66
CA ILE A 165 -2.18 -4.25 9.59
C ILE A 165 -3.68 -3.97 9.42
N ASP A 166 -4.38 -3.95 10.54
CA ASP A 166 -5.69 -3.31 10.67
C ASP A 166 -5.53 -2.05 11.52
N PRO A 167 -5.50 -0.85 10.91
CA PRO A 167 -5.31 0.39 11.65
C PRO A 167 -6.54 0.83 12.46
N GLY A 168 -7.67 0.13 12.30
CA GLY A 168 -8.94 0.46 12.95
C GLY A 168 -9.56 1.78 12.46
N ARG A 169 -10.90 1.85 12.41
CA ARG A 169 -11.59 3.14 12.32
C ARG A 169 -11.88 3.63 13.73
N ARG A 170 -11.58 4.89 13.98
CA ARG A 170 -12.02 5.62 15.18
C ARG A 170 -13.29 6.39 14.85
N LYS A 171 -14.15 6.64 15.86
CA LYS A 171 -15.33 7.50 15.69
C LYS A 171 -14.93 8.89 15.15
N SER A 172 -13.79 9.42 15.62
CA SER A 172 -13.20 10.67 15.16
C SER A 172 -12.78 10.67 13.68
N ASP A 173 -12.56 9.51 13.05
CA ASP A 173 -12.14 9.44 11.64
C ASP A 173 -13.29 9.79 10.69
N SER A 174 -14.53 9.67 11.18
CA SER A 174 -15.74 10.07 10.46
C SER A 174 -16.11 11.53 10.69
N ALA A 175 -15.62 12.14 11.78
CA ALA A 175 -15.71 13.57 11.95
C ALA A 175 -14.81 14.22 10.88
N GLU A 176 -15.27 15.30 10.24
CA GLU A 176 -14.36 16.10 9.44
C GLU A 176 -13.60 17.04 10.39
N PRO A 177 -12.31 16.79 10.72
CA PRO A 177 -11.58 17.74 11.53
C PRO A 177 -11.46 19.02 10.72
N GLU A 178 -11.96 20.11 11.31
CA GLU A 178 -11.84 21.44 10.74
C GLU A 178 -10.35 21.72 10.47
N PRO A 179 -9.98 22.08 9.24
CA PRO A 179 -8.62 22.47 8.96
C PRO A 179 -8.25 23.71 9.80
N THR A 180 -7.02 23.76 10.32
CA THR A 180 -6.63 24.79 11.30
C THR A 180 -6.48 26.21 10.72
N ASN A 181 -6.86 26.43 9.46
CA ASN A 181 -6.83 27.73 8.79
C ASN A 181 -8.21 28.03 8.21
N ARG A 182 -9.02 28.80 8.94
CA ARG A 182 -10.13 29.55 8.35
C ARG A 182 -9.54 30.81 7.74
N THR A 183 -9.59 30.94 6.41
CA THR A 183 -9.12 32.13 5.71
C THR A 183 -10.08 33.28 5.99
N GLY A 184 -9.68 34.23 6.85
CA GLY A 184 -10.25 35.57 6.82
C GLY A 184 -9.83 36.32 5.55
N HIS A 185 -10.55 37.37 5.19
CA HIS A 185 -10.22 38.28 4.10
C HIS A 185 -8.93 39.07 4.44
N HIS A 186 -7.78 38.43 4.29
CA HIS A 186 -6.48 39.06 4.46
C HIS A 186 -5.79 39.18 3.10
N HIS A 187 -5.18 40.32 2.82
CA HIS A 187 -4.24 40.49 1.72
C HIS A 187 -2.94 39.76 2.10
N TRP A 188 -2.71 38.61 1.48
CA TRP A 188 -1.50 37.82 1.73
C TRP A 188 -0.38 38.31 0.82
N LYS A 189 0.80 38.62 1.39
CA LYS A 189 2.04 38.91 0.64
C LYS A 189 2.65 37.67 -0.03
N HIS A 190 2.11 36.48 0.29
CA HIS A 190 2.58 35.18 -0.18
C HIS A 190 1.38 34.25 -0.37
N ALA A 191 1.53 33.25 -1.24
CA ALA A 191 0.57 32.18 -1.45
C ALA A 191 0.11 31.59 -0.10
N PRO A 192 -1.18 31.70 0.25
CA PRO A 192 -1.62 31.42 1.60
C PRO A 192 -1.54 29.93 1.90
N ARG A 193 -1.22 29.62 3.16
CA ARG A 193 -1.21 28.27 3.71
C ARG A 193 -2.57 27.61 3.48
N PRO A 194 -2.64 26.47 2.77
CA PRO A 194 -3.90 25.80 2.56
C PRO A 194 -4.44 25.19 3.85
N PRO A 195 -5.74 24.86 3.88
CA PRO A 195 -6.34 24.00 4.89
C PRO A 195 -5.55 22.67 5.06
N ILE A 196 -4.91 22.47 6.22
CA ILE A 196 -4.14 21.26 6.55
C ILE A 196 -4.71 20.60 7.80
N ARG A 197 -4.92 19.29 7.73
CA ARG A 197 -5.29 18.44 8.87
C ARG A 197 -4.00 17.95 9.53
N LEU A 198 -3.79 18.39 10.77
CA LEU A 198 -2.57 18.10 11.52
C LEU A 198 -2.54 16.65 12.02
N ARG A 199 -1.40 16.22 12.56
CA ARG A 199 -1.20 14.84 13.04
C ARG A 199 -2.28 14.29 13.99
N LYS A 200 -2.81 15.14 14.88
CA LYS A 200 -3.92 14.76 15.77
C LYS A 200 -5.18 14.36 15.01
N ALA A 201 -5.44 14.99 13.86
CA ALA A 201 -6.64 14.77 13.04
C ALA A 201 -6.69 13.38 12.41
N TRP A 202 -5.54 12.75 12.15
CA TRP A 202 -5.47 11.35 11.71
C TRP A 202 -5.03 10.41 12.84
N GLY A 203 -5.00 10.89 14.10
CA GLY A 203 -4.68 10.09 15.27
C GLY A 203 -3.27 9.51 15.28
N ALA A 204 -2.28 10.32 14.90
CA ALA A 204 -0.87 9.95 15.04
C ALA A 204 -0.52 9.55 16.48
N VAL A 205 0.19 8.44 16.63
CA VAL A 205 0.68 7.93 17.92
C VAL A 205 2.13 8.37 18.08
N ASP A 206 2.39 9.43 18.84
CA ASP A 206 3.73 10.07 18.88
C ASP A 206 4.83 9.12 19.39
N SER A 207 4.50 8.18 20.28
CA SER A 207 5.42 7.17 20.81
C SER A 207 5.91 6.14 19.78
N TRP A 208 5.34 6.11 18.58
CA TRP A 208 5.85 5.28 17.49
C TRP A 208 7.01 5.91 16.73
N ARG A 209 7.24 7.21 16.89
CA ARG A 209 8.40 7.86 16.30
C ARG A 209 9.67 7.48 17.07
N ASN A 210 10.79 7.55 16.36
CA ASN A 210 12.11 7.56 16.97
C ASN A 210 12.73 8.96 16.82
N GLY A 211 13.19 9.58 17.91
CA GLY A 211 13.87 10.88 17.88
C GLY A 211 13.00 12.10 17.55
N GLY A 212 13.65 13.27 17.49
CA GLY A 212 13.05 14.57 17.21
C GLY A 212 12.90 14.88 15.71
N PRO A 213 12.13 15.91 15.33
CA PRO A 213 12.08 16.39 13.95
C PRO A 213 13.41 17.07 13.56
N TRP A 214 13.81 16.88 12.31
CA TRP A 214 14.98 17.52 11.71
C TRP A 214 14.51 18.66 10.81
N TYR A 215 15.26 19.76 10.79
CA TYR A 215 14.90 20.94 10.02
C TYR A 215 16.02 21.28 9.04
N VAL A 216 15.66 21.42 7.77
CA VAL A 216 16.58 21.88 6.73
C VAL A 216 16.64 23.40 6.72
N ARG A 217 17.73 23.96 6.21
CA ARG A 217 17.93 25.41 6.15
C ARG A 217 16.92 26.11 5.23
N THR A 218 16.49 25.44 4.16
CA THR A 218 15.57 26.02 3.17
C THR A 218 14.87 24.95 2.35
N ILE A 219 13.80 25.34 1.65
CA ILE A 219 13.16 24.51 0.62
C ILE A 219 13.48 25.10 -0.75
N GLN A 220 14.01 24.28 -1.64
CA GLN A 220 14.30 24.58 -3.04
C GLN A 220 13.32 23.87 -3.98
N GLN A 221 12.82 22.69 -3.59
CA GLN A 221 12.00 21.81 -4.43
C GLN A 221 10.82 21.19 -3.68
N VAL A 222 9.81 20.78 -4.46
CA VAL A 222 8.69 19.96 -4.02
C VAL A 222 8.67 18.69 -4.87
N HIS A 223 8.90 17.54 -4.22
CA HIS A 223 8.84 16.23 -4.86
C HIS A 223 7.43 15.66 -4.76
N ILE A 224 6.84 15.33 -5.90
CA ILE A 224 5.53 14.71 -5.98
C ILE A 224 5.68 13.19 -5.99
N HIS A 225 4.95 12.57 -5.06
CA HIS A 225 4.91 11.13 -4.82
C HIS A 225 3.51 10.56 -5.01
N HIS A 226 3.44 9.24 -5.11
CA HIS A 226 2.23 8.49 -4.85
C HIS A 226 2.50 7.41 -3.81
N THR A 227 1.47 6.87 -3.15
CA THR A 227 1.67 5.85 -2.10
C THR A 227 1.52 4.41 -2.62
N VAL A 228 1.37 4.21 -3.94
CA VAL A 228 1.18 2.90 -4.62
C VAL A 228 -0.07 2.11 -4.15
N THR A 229 -0.85 2.67 -3.23
CA THR A 229 -1.97 2.02 -2.56
C THR A 229 -3.24 1.94 -3.42
N ALA A 230 -4.21 1.10 -3.08
CA ALA A 230 -5.44 1.00 -3.86
C ALA A 230 -6.26 2.30 -3.82
N ASN A 231 -6.93 2.63 -4.92
CA ASN A 231 -7.68 3.89 -5.06
C ASN A 231 -9.13 3.83 -4.54
N ARG A 232 -9.57 2.68 -4.01
CA ARG A 232 -10.97 2.41 -3.63
C ARG A 232 -11.34 2.77 -2.19
N TYR A 233 -10.50 3.51 -1.48
CA TYR A 233 -10.79 3.94 -0.10
C TYR A 233 -11.88 5.03 -0.04
N SER A 234 -12.67 5.02 1.03
CA SER A 234 -13.67 6.05 1.34
C SER A 234 -13.04 7.25 2.05
N ARG A 235 -13.79 8.35 2.17
CA ARG A 235 -13.33 9.56 2.88
C ARG A 235 -13.00 9.28 4.35
N ALA A 236 -13.79 8.42 5.01
CA ALA A 236 -13.60 8.03 6.40
C ALA A 236 -12.45 7.02 6.61
N ASP A 237 -11.96 6.37 5.55
CA ASP A 237 -10.80 5.46 5.66
C ASP A 237 -9.47 6.21 5.79
N VAL A 238 -9.39 7.46 5.33
CA VAL A 238 -8.11 8.16 5.15
C VAL A 238 -7.32 8.31 6.45
N PRO A 239 -7.91 8.73 7.59
CA PRO A 239 -7.17 8.76 8.87
C PRO A 239 -6.53 7.41 9.23
N ALA A 240 -7.30 6.33 9.11
CA ALA A 240 -6.83 4.98 9.41
C ALA A 240 -5.75 4.52 8.42
N LEU A 241 -5.91 4.83 7.13
CA LEU A 241 -4.93 4.55 6.09
C LEU A 241 -3.60 5.23 6.40
N ILE A 242 -3.59 6.52 6.75
CA ILE A 242 -2.38 7.27 7.13
C ILE A 242 -1.75 6.67 8.40
N ARG A 243 -2.55 6.37 9.42
CA ARG A 243 -2.07 5.73 10.66
C ARG A 243 -1.44 4.36 10.40
N GLY A 244 -2.01 3.56 9.49
CA GLY A 244 -1.46 2.28 9.08
C GLY A 244 -0.11 2.42 8.34
N MET A 245 0.00 3.36 7.40
CA MET A 245 1.27 3.68 6.75
C MET A 245 2.31 4.13 7.78
N TYR A 246 1.94 5.03 8.69
CA TYR A 246 2.83 5.49 9.75
C TYR A 246 3.34 4.34 10.64
N ARG A 247 2.47 3.40 11.01
CA ARG A 247 2.89 2.20 11.76
C ARG A 247 3.87 1.34 10.96
N TYR A 248 3.54 1.09 9.70
CA TYR A 248 4.39 0.28 8.82
C TYR A 248 5.78 0.91 8.64
N HIS A 249 5.86 2.22 8.38
CA HIS A 249 7.12 2.92 8.19
C HIS A 249 7.97 2.87 9.46
N THR A 250 7.38 3.12 10.64
CA THR A 250 8.15 3.23 11.88
C THR A 250 8.64 1.91 12.44
N HIS A 251 7.84 0.85 12.35
CA HIS A 251 8.12 -0.39 13.06
C HIS A 251 8.50 -1.56 12.15
N ASN A 252 8.05 -1.56 10.90
CA ASN A 252 8.41 -2.61 9.95
C ASN A 252 9.56 -2.18 9.04
N LEU A 253 9.59 -0.90 8.62
CA LEU A 253 10.74 -0.35 7.89
C LEU A 253 11.79 0.28 8.81
N GLY A 254 11.45 0.60 10.06
CA GLY A 254 12.39 1.16 11.05
C GLY A 254 12.66 2.65 10.90
N TRP A 255 11.81 3.38 10.16
CA TRP A 255 11.99 4.81 9.95
C TRP A 255 11.62 5.59 11.22
N SER A 256 12.18 6.78 11.38
CA SER A 256 11.90 7.68 12.50
C SER A 256 10.45 8.16 12.52
N ASP A 257 9.82 8.32 11.35
CA ASP A 257 8.43 8.76 11.18
C ASP A 257 7.88 8.31 9.80
N ILE A 258 6.67 8.73 9.45
CA ILE A 258 6.20 8.67 8.06
C ILE A 258 7.12 9.52 7.16
N GLY A 259 7.59 8.94 6.04
CA GLY A 259 8.64 9.54 5.22
C GLY A 259 8.26 10.87 4.54
N TYR A 260 6.97 11.03 4.24
CA TYR A 260 6.43 12.19 3.53
C TYR A 260 6.11 13.36 4.47
N ASN A 261 6.42 14.60 4.04
CA ASN A 261 5.99 15.78 4.81
C ASN A 261 4.47 15.96 4.78
N PHE A 262 3.84 15.70 3.62
CA PHE A 262 2.41 15.83 3.44
C PHE A 262 1.82 14.70 2.62
N LEU A 263 0.55 14.41 2.90
CA LEU A 263 -0.25 13.49 2.10
C LEU A 263 -1.50 14.21 1.57
N VAL A 264 -1.89 13.90 0.34
CA VAL A 264 -3.09 14.44 -0.30
C VAL A 264 -3.98 13.29 -0.74
N ASP A 265 -5.20 13.25 -0.22
CA ASP A 265 -6.18 12.23 -0.60
C ASP A 265 -6.98 12.59 -1.86
N ARG A 266 -7.66 11.59 -2.44
CA ARG A 266 -8.47 11.77 -3.66
C ARG A 266 -9.63 12.76 -3.51
N PHE A 267 -10.00 13.13 -2.29
CA PHE A 267 -11.04 14.11 -1.97
C PHE A 267 -10.49 15.55 -1.92
N GLY A 268 -9.16 15.72 -2.03
CA GLY A 268 -8.48 17.01 -2.01
C GLY A 268 -8.17 17.52 -0.60
N ARG A 269 -8.20 16.65 0.42
CA ARG A 269 -7.77 17.04 1.78
C ARG A 269 -6.26 16.85 1.90
N ILE A 270 -5.62 17.80 2.59
CA ILE A 270 -4.19 17.80 2.87
C ILE A 270 -3.98 17.39 4.32
N TRP A 271 -3.06 16.46 4.54
CA TRP A 271 -2.71 15.90 5.83
C TRP A 271 -1.23 16.17 6.11
N GLU A 272 -0.93 16.66 7.31
CA GLU A 272 0.43 16.72 7.81
C GLU A 272 0.93 15.29 8.04
N GLY A 273 1.98 14.90 7.32
CA GLY A 273 2.70 13.66 7.54
C GLY A 273 3.71 13.86 8.65
N ARG A 274 4.99 13.97 8.29
CA ARG A 274 6.12 14.06 9.21
C ARG A 274 5.99 15.16 10.27
N LYS A 275 6.20 14.80 11.54
CA LYS A 275 6.13 15.71 12.70
C LYS A 275 7.27 16.73 12.64
N GLY A 276 7.02 17.90 13.25
CA GLY A 276 7.91 19.06 13.25
C GLY A 276 7.18 20.36 12.89
N GLY A 277 5.96 20.25 12.37
CA GLY A 277 5.09 21.38 12.10
C GLY A 277 5.03 21.72 10.61
N ALA A 278 3.84 21.64 10.04
CA ALA A 278 3.58 21.88 8.62
C ALA A 278 4.22 23.18 8.06
N GLY A 279 4.25 24.24 8.88
CA GLY A 279 4.82 25.52 8.49
C GLY A 279 6.35 25.53 8.39
N LEU A 280 7.05 24.60 9.04
CA LEU A 280 8.52 24.59 9.15
C LEU A 280 9.18 23.76 8.03
N PRO A 281 10.48 23.95 7.76
CA PRO A 281 11.22 23.19 6.74
C PRO A 281 11.66 21.84 7.32
N VAL A 282 10.70 20.98 7.67
CA VAL A 282 10.99 19.64 8.22
C VAL A 282 11.64 18.78 7.13
N GLN A 283 12.79 18.16 7.42
CA GLN A 283 13.44 17.21 6.53
C GLN A 283 12.58 15.94 6.41
N GLY A 284 12.31 15.52 5.17
CA GLY A 284 11.64 14.26 4.86
C GLY A 284 12.57 13.06 4.77
N ALA A 285 12.00 11.89 4.47
CA ALA A 285 12.72 10.69 4.04
C ALA A 285 11.92 10.02 2.93
N HIS A 286 11.66 10.80 1.89
CA HIS A 286 10.81 10.42 0.77
C HIS A 286 11.57 10.41 -0.55
N THR A 287 12.78 10.97 -0.60
CA THR A 287 13.53 11.08 -1.85
C THR A 287 15.01 10.96 -1.53
N LEU A 288 15.53 9.72 -1.57
CA LEU A 288 16.92 9.41 -1.30
C LEU A 288 17.85 10.33 -2.12
N GLY A 289 18.76 11.02 -1.42
CA GLY A 289 19.72 11.96 -2.02
C GLY A 289 19.22 13.40 -2.20
N PHE A 290 17.94 13.69 -1.97
CA PHE A 290 17.34 15.00 -2.21
C PHE A 290 16.39 15.47 -1.08
N ASN A 291 16.45 14.89 0.11
CA ASN A 291 15.59 15.29 1.23
C ASN A 291 16.02 16.63 1.87
N GLU A 292 17.28 17.01 1.72
CA GLU A 292 17.98 18.04 2.51
C GLU A 292 17.59 19.48 2.10
N THR A 293 16.83 19.64 1.02
CA THR A 293 16.33 20.96 0.57
C THR A 293 14.91 20.87 -0.01
N SER A 294 14.12 19.87 0.36
CA SER A 294 12.85 19.61 -0.32
C SER A 294 11.67 19.38 0.63
N THR A 295 10.47 19.42 0.04
CA THR A 295 9.24 18.96 0.69
C THR A 295 8.58 17.89 -0.16
N GLY A 296 8.31 16.73 0.42
CA GLY A 296 7.61 15.63 -0.23
C GLY A 296 6.10 15.72 -0.05
N ILE A 297 5.36 15.58 -1.16
CA ILE A 297 3.90 15.50 -1.18
C ILE A 297 3.49 14.14 -1.77
N ALA A 298 2.96 13.25 -0.95
CA ALA A 298 2.43 11.96 -1.40
C ALA A 298 0.94 12.04 -1.73
N ALA A 299 0.59 11.82 -3.00
CA ALA A 299 -0.78 11.60 -3.40
C ALA A 299 -1.20 10.18 -3.00
N ILE A 300 -2.19 10.05 -2.13
CA ILE A 300 -2.65 8.74 -1.65
C ILE A 300 -3.37 8.01 -2.79
N GLY A 301 -2.73 6.97 -3.31
CA GLY A 301 -3.26 6.15 -4.41
C GLY A 301 -2.19 5.59 -5.34
N ASN A 302 -2.66 4.87 -6.36
CA ASN A 302 -1.85 4.32 -7.44
C ASN A 302 -2.21 5.02 -8.76
N PHE A 303 -1.35 5.94 -9.19
CA PHE A 303 -1.52 6.72 -10.42
C PHE A 303 -0.74 6.16 -11.62
N GLU A 304 -0.24 4.92 -11.54
CA GLU A 304 0.02 4.15 -12.77
C GLU A 304 -1.31 3.74 -13.42
N LEU A 305 -2.31 3.42 -12.58
CA LEU A 305 -3.57 2.83 -13.03
C LEU A 305 -4.69 3.88 -13.21
N VAL A 306 -4.83 4.83 -12.28
CA VAL A 306 -5.98 5.76 -12.24
C VAL A 306 -5.52 7.21 -12.41
N LYS A 307 -6.37 8.06 -13.02
CA LYS A 307 -6.10 9.50 -13.15
C LYS A 307 -6.31 10.21 -11.80
N PRO A 308 -5.45 11.16 -11.39
CA PRO A 308 -5.67 11.95 -10.18
C PRO A 308 -6.92 12.83 -10.32
N SER A 309 -7.64 13.05 -9.21
CA SER A 309 -8.82 13.92 -9.21
C SER A 309 -8.43 15.40 -9.32
N GLN A 310 -9.31 16.23 -9.87
CA GLN A 310 -9.06 17.68 -9.94
C GLN A 310 -8.92 18.33 -8.56
N ARG A 311 -9.65 17.80 -7.55
CA ARG A 311 -9.55 18.24 -6.16
C ARG A 311 -8.16 17.95 -5.58
N MET A 312 -7.63 16.75 -5.81
CA MET A 312 -6.26 16.38 -5.43
C MET A 312 -5.22 17.26 -6.12
N LEU A 313 -5.32 17.45 -7.44
CA LEU A 313 -4.40 18.31 -8.18
C LEU A 313 -4.43 19.76 -7.65
N THR A 314 -5.61 20.26 -7.28
CA THR A 314 -5.75 21.59 -6.68
C THR A 314 -5.12 21.69 -5.31
N ALA A 315 -5.26 20.66 -4.47
CA ALA A 315 -4.62 20.58 -3.17
C ALA A 315 -3.08 20.56 -3.30
N ILE A 316 -2.54 19.76 -4.23
CA ILE A 316 -1.10 19.73 -4.54
C ILE A 316 -0.60 21.11 -4.98
N VAL A 317 -1.30 21.78 -5.90
CA VAL A 317 -0.94 23.14 -6.35
C VAL A 317 -0.91 24.12 -5.17
N ARG A 318 -1.94 24.12 -4.33
CA ARG A 318 -2.01 25.03 -3.17
C ARG A 318 -0.90 24.78 -2.17
N LEU A 319 -0.56 23.52 -1.93
CA LEU A 319 0.49 23.13 -0.99
C LEU A 319 1.89 23.46 -1.54
N ALA A 320 2.15 23.11 -2.80
CA ALA A 320 3.43 23.37 -3.45
C ALA A 320 3.72 24.87 -3.59
N SER A 321 2.73 25.65 -4.05
CA SER A 321 2.87 27.12 -4.13
C SER A 321 3.13 27.75 -2.78
N TRP A 322 2.35 27.40 -1.74
CA TRP A 322 2.58 27.91 -0.38
C TRP A 322 3.99 27.59 0.14
N LYS A 323 4.45 26.35 -0.03
CA LYS A 323 5.79 25.96 0.42
C LYS A 323 6.87 26.72 -0.35
N LEU A 324 6.82 26.72 -1.68
CA LEU A 324 7.87 27.36 -2.49
C LEU A 324 7.92 28.87 -2.29
N ASP A 325 6.77 29.53 -2.26
CA ASP A 325 6.70 30.98 -2.09
C ASP A 325 7.12 31.44 -0.69
N LYS A 326 6.79 30.66 0.35
CA LYS A 326 7.30 30.90 1.71
C LYS A 326 8.83 30.96 1.79
N TYR A 327 9.54 30.28 0.89
CA TYR A 327 11.00 30.31 0.82
C TYR A 327 11.52 31.10 -0.38
N HIS A 328 10.72 32.02 -0.94
CA HIS A 328 11.09 32.90 -2.05
C HIS A 328 11.62 32.11 -3.25
N ARG A 329 10.85 31.11 -3.70
CA ARG A 329 11.16 30.28 -4.86
C ARG A 329 10.17 30.54 -5.97
N ASP A 330 10.65 31.17 -7.03
CA ASP A 330 9.86 31.39 -8.24
C ASP A 330 9.52 30.08 -8.94
N VAL A 331 8.23 29.86 -9.18
CA VAL A 331 7.73 28.79 -10.04
C VAL A 331 7.45 29.42 -11.41
N PRO A 332 7.92 28.88 -12.55
CA PRO A 332 8.26 27.49 -12.79
C PRO A 332 9.77 27.23 -12.90
N HIS A 333 10.63 28.12 -12.38
CA HIS A 333 12.06 28.05 -12.62
C HIS A 333 12.68 26.71 -12.19
N TRP A 334 13.78 26.37 -12.84
CA TRP A 334 14.63 25.25 -12.48
C TRP A 334 15.32 25.52 -11.14
N ALA A 335 15.61 24.46 -10.40
CA ALA A 335 16.45 24.46 -9.21
C ALA A 335 17.76 23.75 -9.54
N HIS A 336 18.87 24.34 -9.10
CA HIS A 336 20.17 23.68 -9.06
C HIS A 336 20.31 23.07 -7.68
N VAL A 337 20.25 21.74 -7.61
CA VAL A 337 20.18 21.01 -6.35
C VAL A 337 21.34 20.04 -6.23
N PHE A 338 21.89 19.95 -5.03
CA PHE A 338 23.00 19.06 -4.73
C PHE A 338 22.47 17.66 -4.40
N SER A 339 22.95 16.64 -5.11
CA SER A 339 22.65 15.25 -4.81
C SER A 339 23.53 14.75 -3.66
N HIS A 340 22.90 14.25 -2.60
CA HIS A 340 23.56 13.50 -1.53
C HIS A 340 23.70 11.99 -1.85
N GLY A 341 23.52 11.60 -3.11
CA GLY A 341 23.63 10.22 -3.56
C GLY A 341 22.26 9.55 -3.67
N SER A 342 21.93 9.14 -4.89
CA SER A 342 20.75 8.35 -5.24
C SER A 342 21.15 7.25 -6.23
N ASP A 343 20.23 6.34 -6.49
CA ASP A 343 20.34 5.33 -7.54
C ASP A 343 20.41 5.91 -8.97
N ARG A 344 20.16 7.22 -9.14
CA ARG A 344 20.22 7.92 -10.44
C ARG A 344 21.35 8.96 -10.52
N PHE A 345 21.72 9.57 -9.40
CA PHE A 345 22.73 10.63 -9.33
C PHE A 345 23.70 10.38 -8.18
N ARG A 346 25.00 10.26 -8.51
CA ARG A 346 26.07 10.15 -7.51
C ARG A 346 26.09 11.34 -6.55
N TRP A 347 26.64 11.10 -5.36
CA TRP A 347 26.92 12.14 -4.37
C TRP A 347 27.82 13.24 -4.99
N GLY A 348 27.58 14.50 -4.62
CA GLY A 348 28.40 15.63 -5.07
C GLY A 348 27.93 16.26 -6.39
N ARG A 349 26.99 15.64 -7.10
CA ARG A 349 26.50 16.16 -8.37
C ARG A 349 25.48 17.27 -8.14
N THR A 350 25.69 18.42 -8.79
CA THR A 350 24.62 19.41 -8.97
C THR A 350 23.72 18.98 -10.13
N VAL A 351 22.42 18.88 -9.87
CA VAL A 351 21.38 18.46 -10.82
C VAL A 351 20.43 19.63 -11.06
N VAL A 352 20.00 19.81 -12.30
CA VAL A 352 19.04 20.85 -12.68
C VAL A 352 17.67 20.19 -12.83
N LEU A 353 16.72 20.55 -11.95
CA LEU A 353 15.39 19.93 -11.87
C LEU A 353 14.30 20.99 -11.84
N PRO A 354 13.09 20.72 -12.33
CA PRO A 354 11.97 21.63 -12.10
C PRO A 354 11.71 21.74 -10.59
N ARG A 355 11.36 22.92 -10.07
CA ARG A 355 11.04 23.08 -8.63
C ARG A 355 9.86 22.23 -8.15
N ILE A 356 8.99 21.79 -9.06
CA ILE A 356 7.96 20.79 -8.80
C ILE A 356 8.21 19.65 -9.78
N ASP A 357 8.83 18.60 -9.27
CA ASP A 357 9.23 17.42 -10.01
C ASP A 357 8.54 16.17 -9.46
N GLY A 358 8.59 15.09 -10.22
CA GLY A 358 8.12 13.79 -9.76
C GLY A 358 9.29 13.00 -9.22
N HIS A 359 9.04 12.11 -8.27
CA HIS A 359 10.10 11.28 -7.68
C HIS A 359 10.99 10.54 -8.71
N ARG A 360 10.43 10.08 -9.85
CA ARG A 360 11.20 9.49 -10.95
C ARG A 360 12.24 10.41 -11.62
N ASP A 361 12.17 11.71 -11.38
CA ASP A 361 13.13 12.68 -11.91
C ASP A 361 14.46 12.62 -11.12
N THR A 362 14.42 12.15 -9.87
CA THR A 362 15.59 12.02 -8.96
C THR A 362 16.04 10.59 -8.73
N ASN A 363 15.14 9.59 -8.83
CA ASN A 363 15.41 8.20 -8.46
C ASN A 363 14.91 7.18 -9.52
N GLN A 364 15.41 5.94 -9.50
CA GLN A 364 14.92 4.85 -10.36
C GLN A 364 13.62 4.27 -9.78
N THR A 365 12.50 4.93 -10.10
CA THR A 365 11.18 4.57 -9.58
C THR A 365 10.07 4.88 -10.58
N ALA A 366 8.95 4.17 -10.46
CA ALA A 366 7.71 4.51 -11.17
C ALA A 366 6.93 5.63 -10.47
N CYS A 367 7.28 6.04 -9.25
CA CYS A 367 6.62 7.12 -8.53
C CYS A 367 6.76 8.47 -9.30
N PRO A 368 5.73 9.34 -9.40
CA PRO A 368 4.38 9.31 -8.80
C PRO A 368 3.32 8.60 -9.65
N GLY A 369 3.71 7.72 -10.56
CA GLY A 369 2.82 7.05 -11.50
C GLY A 369 2.61 7.84 -12.79
N ARG A 370 2.59 7.17 -13.95
CA ARG A 370 2.54 7.81 -15.28
C ARG A 370 1.42 8.85 -15.42
N ARG A 371 0.25 8.62 -14.82
CA ARG A 371 -0.93 9.49 -14.99
C ARG A 371 -0.84 10.77 -14.14
N LEU A 372 -0.21 10.71 -12.97
CA LEU A 372 0.06 11.90 -12.15
C LEU A 372 1.31 12.64 -12.64
N TYR A 373 2.34 11.91 -13.05
CA TYR A 373 3.54 12.49 -13.66
C TYR A 373 3.21 13.34 -14.89
N ALA A 374 2.33 12.86 -15.77
CA ALA A 374 1.83 13.62 -16.93
C ALA A 374 1.10 14.93 -16.55
N LYS A 375 0.75 15.16 -15.28
CA LYS A 375 0.12 16.40 -14.80
C LYS A 375 1.11 17.42 -14.25
N LEU A 376 2.39 17.06 -14.06
CA LEU A 376 3.39 17.96 -13.47
C LEU A 376 3.56 19.29 -14.23
N PRO A 377 3.58 19.34 -15.58
CA PRO A 377 3.64 20.63 -16.28
C PRO A 377 2.44 21.54 -15.97
N GLY A 378 1.24 20.97 -15.84
CA GLY A 378 0.03 21.70 -15.47
C GLY A 378 0.03 22.15 -14.00
N ILE A 379 0.56 21.33 -13.09
CA ILE A 379 0.75 21.69 -11.69
C ILE A 379 1.72 22.88 -11.58
N ARG A 380 2.87 22.80 -12.26
CA ARG A 380 3.86 23.89 -12.33
C ARG A 380 3.24 25.20 -12.81
N ARG A 381 2.54 25.19 -13.94
CA ARG A 381 1.86 26.38 -14.47
C ARG A 381 0.86 26.98 -13.48
N ARG A 382 0.02 26.15 -12.86
CA ARG A 382 -0.98 26.61 -11.89
C ARG A 382 -0.34 27.15 -10.60
N ALA A 383 0.76 26.55 -10.15
CA ALA A 383 1.52 27.04 -9.02
C ALA A 383 2.17 28.40 -9.35
N THR A 384 2.76 28.58 -10.55
CA THR A 384 3.25 29.89 -11.02
C THR A 384 2.18 30.97 -10.96
N ILE A 385 1.02 30.72 -11.57
CA ILE A 385 -0.09 31.68 -11.59
C ILE A 385 -0.50 32.03 -10.16
N ARG A 386 -0.57 31.02 -9.28
CA ARG A 386 -0.93 31.23 -7.89
C ARG A 386 0.11 32.04 -7.13
N VAL A 387 1.40 31.77 -7.30
CA VAL A 387 2.46 32.54 -6.63
C VAL A 387 2.45 33.99 -7.10
N ARG A 388 2.38 34.25 -8.41
CA ARG A 388 2.34 35.61 -8.97
C ARG A 388 1.09 36.44 -8.62
N HIS A 389 0.03 35.78 -8.16
CA HIS A 389 -1.21 36.46 -7.80
C HIS A 389 -1.13 37.11 -6.41
N TYR A 390 -0.27 36.59 -5.53
CA TYR A 390 0.00 37.15 -4.21
C TYR A 390 1.34 37.89 -4.26
#